data_AF-A0A941ZNU0-F1
#
_entry.id   AF-A0A941ZNU0-F1
#
_cell.length_a   1.000
_cell.length_b   1.000
_cell.length_c   1.000
_cell.angle_alpha   90.00
_cell.angle_beta   90.00
_cell.angle_gamma   90.00
#
_symmetry.space_group_name_H-M   'P 1'
#
loop_
_entity.id
_entity.type
_entity.pdbx_description
1 polymer ?
#
loop_
_entity_poly.entity_id
_entity_poly.type
_entity_poly.pdbx_seq_one_letter_code
_entity_poly.pdbx_strand_id
1 'polypeptide(L)'
;MNRNALWDTFFGTPDCVKNYHFYSYEYLDDCGFMPSASEMFSGWPDGETLIARVEERLKYLGCKGEGTMQIMWLPPFVGAGDHNNYGCYVLHYKQLEDGISWLASPFVLPFHRLFQPDDFESPRPSGRDRLDERIERNGLPPYWPGNLGNF
;
A
#
# COMPACT_ATOMS: atom_id res chain seq x y z
N MET A 1 20.68 -2.60 9.20
CA MET A 1 19.72 -1.72 9.88
C MET A 1 18.89 -2.58 10.82
N ASN A 2 18.66 -2.16 12.07
CA ASN A 2 17.80 -2.89 13.00
C ASN A 2 16.35 -2.83 12.45
N ARG A 3 15.69 -3.98 12.32
CA ARG A 3 14.32 -4.09 11.77
C ARG A 3 13.32 -3.25 12.58
N ASN A 4 13.49 -3.18 13.90
CA ASN A 4 12.64 -2.39 14.77
C ASN A 4 12.76 -0.88 14.48
N ALA A 5 13.99 -0.40 14.26
CA ALA A 5 14.22 1.01 13.92
C ALA A 5 13.60 1.39 12.57
N LEU A 6 13.44 0.42 11.66
CA LEU A 6 12.74 0.60 10.40
C LEU A 6 11.23 0.75 10.64
N TRP A 7 10.64 -0.02 11.55
CA TRP A 7 9.24 0.13 11.96
C TRP A 7 8.97 1.47 12.64
N ASP A 8 9.85 1.91 13.54
CA ASP A 8 9.75 3.25 14.14
C ASP A 8 9.78 4.35 13.07
N THR A 9 10.57 4.16 12.00
CA THR A 9 10.69 5.13 10.90
C THR A 9 9.42 5.20 10.05
N PHE A 10 8.83 4.05 9.70
CA PHE A 10 7.66 4.02 8.83
C PHE A 10 6.36 4.31 9.58
N PHE A 11 6.16 3.65 10.72
CA PHE A 11 4.90 3.66 11.44
C PHE A 11 4.93 4.60 12.67
N GLY A 12 6.12 4.94 13.19
CA GLY A 12 6.21 5.71 14.42
C GLY A 12 5.69 4.93 15.62
N THR A 13 5.16 5.65 16.62
CA THR A 13 4.58 5.05 17.83
C THR A 13 3.09 4.73 17.61
N PRO A 14 2.46 3.90 18.46
CA PRO A 14 1.03 3.60 18.33
C PRO A 14 0.12 4.84 18.38
N ASP A 15 0.56 5.92 19.03
CA ASP A 15 -0.18 7.19 19.07
C ASP A 15 -0.22 7.92 17.72
N CYS A 16 0.68 7.59 16.79
CA CYS A 16 0.69 8.15 15.44
C CYS A 16 -0.46 7.64 14.56
N VAL A 17 -1.12 6.52 14.94
CA VAL A 17 -2.24 5.93 14.17
C VAL A 17 -3.37 6.94 13.94
N LYS A 18 -3.57 7.92 14.84
CA LYS A 18 -4.56 9.00 14.65
C LYS A 18 -4.30 9.90 13.44
N ASN A 19 -3.05 9.92 12.95
CA ASN A 19 -2.61 10.70 11.80
C ASN A 19 -2.51 9.86 10.53
N TYR A 20 -2.82 8.55 10.59
CA TYR A 20 -2.79 7.69 9.41
C TYR A 20 -3.94 8.00 8.46
N HIS A 21 -3.74 7.57 7.22
CA HIS A 21 -4.76 7.54 6.18
C HIS A 21 -5.37 6.14 6.11
N PHE A 22 -6.70 6.09 6.05
CA PHE A 22 -7.47 4.86 6.03
C PHE A 22 -8.29 4.78 4.74
N TYR A 23 -8.29 3.60 4.13
CA TYR A 23 -9.00 3.32 2.89
C TYR A 23 -9.73 1.98 2.99
N SER A 24 -10.81 1.83 2.24
CA SER A 24 -11.45 0.54 1.97
C SER A 24 -11.40 0.29 0.47
N TYR A 25 -11.25 -0.98 0.08
CA TYR A 25 -11.26 -1.38 -1.33
C TYR A 25 -11.77 -2.82 -1.45
N GLU A 26 -12.62 -3.08 -2.44
CA GLU A 26 -13.11 -4.43 -2.71
C GLU A 26 -12.13 -5.23 -3.58
N TYR A 27 -12.16 -6.56 -3.45
CA TYR A 27 -11.46 -7.52 -4.33
C TYR A 27 -9.93 -7.50 -4.29
N LEU A 28 -9.33 -7.01 -3.21
CA LEU A 28 -7.92 -7.29 -2.92
C LEU A 28 -7.82 -8.67 -2.27
N ASP A 29 -7.80 -9.71 -3.11
CA ASP A 29 -7.94 -11.11 -2.67
C ASP A 29 -6.63 -11.89 -2.67
N ASP A 30 -5.69 -11.58 -3.58
CA ASP A 30 -4.38 -12.22 -3.60
C ASP A 30 -3.47 -11.63 -2.51
N CYS A 31 -3.55 -12.26 -1.34
CA CYS A 31 -2.76 -11.88 -0.16
C CYS A 31 -1.47 -12.71 -0.04
N GLY A 32 -1.08 -13.48 -1.06
CA GLY A 32 0.07 -14.40 -0.98
C GLY A 32 1.42 -13.73 -0.73
N PHE A 33 1.51 -12.44 -1.03
CA PHE A 33 2.71 -11.60 -0.81
C PHE A 33 2.60 -10.67 0.41
N MET A 34 1.58 -10.88 1.25
CA MET A 34 1.30 -10.03 2.42
C MET A 34 1.49 -10.85 3.70
N PRO A 35 2.70 -10.86 4.30
CA PRO A 35 2.94 -11.58 5.55
C PRO A 35 2.11 -11.01 6.70
N SER A 36 1.92 -11.81 7.75
CA SER A 36 1.27 -11.38 8.98
C SER A 36 2.01 -10.19 9.61
N ALA A 37 1.26 -9.17 10.01
CA ALA A 37 1.85 -8.00 10.66
C ALA A 37 2.47 -8.35 12.01
N SER A 38 1.83 -9.21 12.80
CA SER A 38 2.35 -9.64 14.12
C SER A 38 3.67 -10.41 13.99
N GLU A 39 3.79 -11.27 12.97
CA GLU A 39 5.05 -11.99 12.69
C GLU A 39 6.17 -11.05 12.27
N MET A 40 5.86 -10.07 11.41
CA MET A 40 6.82 -9.09 10.92
C MET A 40 7.27 -8.09 12.00
N PHE A 41 6.37 -7.76 12.92
CA PHE A 41 6.64 -6.90 14.08
C PHE A 41 7.18 -7.67 15.30
N SER A 42 7.43 -8.98 15.18
CA SER A 42 7.98 -9.78 16.26
C SER A 42 9.28 -9.18 16.81
N GLY A 43 9.29 -8.91 18.11
CA GLY A 43 10.42 -8.28 18.81
C GLY A 43 10.43 -6.74 18.76
N TRP A 44 9.49 -6.09 18.07
CA TRP A 44 9.28 -4.64 18.14
C TRP A 44 8.31 -4.31 19.29
N PRO A 45 8.75 -3.55 20.33
CA PRO A 45 7.94 -3.33 21.54
C PRO A 45 6.55 -2.77 21.30
N ASP A 46 6.39 -1.93 20.26
CA ASP A 46 5.15 -1.22 19.98
C ASP A 46 4.25 -1.94 18.96
N GLY A 47 4.72 -3.03 18.35
CA GLY A 47 4.07 -3.68 17.21
C GLY A 47 2.64 -4.13 17.46
N GLU A 48 2.42 -4.91 18.53
CA GLU A 48 1.09 -5.42 18.88
C GLU A 48 0.13 -4.28 19.27
N THR A 49 0.64 -3.28 20.01
CA THR A 49 -0.16 -2.11 20.40
C THR A 49 -0.56 -1.30 19.16
N LEU A 50 0.33 -1.15 18.19
CA LEU A 50 0.03 -0.46 16.94
C LEU A 50 -1.04 -1.19 16.12
N ILE A 51 -0.92 -2.52 15.98
CA ILE A 51 -1.92 -3.35 15.30
C ILE A 51 -3.29 -3.16 15.96
N ALA A 52 -3.36 -3.27 17.30
CA ALA A 52 -4.60 -3.11 18.04
C ALA A 52 -5.22 -1.71 17.82
N ARG A 53 -4.43 -0.63 17.82
CA ARG A 53 -4.89 0.73 17.55
C ARG A 53 -5.44 0.90 16.14
N VAL A 54 -4.80 0.28 15.15
CA VAL A 54 -5.28 0.29 13.76
C VAL A 54 -6.60 -0.46 13.67
N GLU A 55 -6.72 -1.64 14.27
CA GLU A 55 -7.98 -2.41 14.28
C GLU A 55 -9.12 -1.66 14.98
N GLU A 56 -8.88 -1.03 16.12
CA GLU A 56 -9.84 -0.16 16.81
C GLU A 56 -10.33 0.94 15.86
N ARG A 57 -9.41 1.56 15.11
CA ARG A 57 -9.74 2.63 14.17
C ARG A 57 -10.52 2.12 12.98
N LEU A 58 -10.19 0.95 12.43
CA LEU A 58 -10.94 0.32 11.35
C LEU A 58 -12.38 -0.02 11.79
N LYS A 59 -12.54 -0.57 12.99
CA LYS A 59 -13.87 -0.85 13.58
C LYS A 59 -14.70 0.43 13.73
N TYR A 60 -14.08 1.50 14.20
CA TYR A 60 -14.73 2.82 14.27
C TYR A 60 -15.17 3.34 12.89
N LEU A 61 -14.41 3.03 11.83
CA LEU A 61 -14.73 3.42 10.45
C LEU A 61 -15.74 2.50 9.75
N GLY A 62 -16.18 1.42 10.41
CA GLY A 62 -17.22 0.53 9.91
C GLY A 62 -16.77 -0.87 9.51
N CYS A 63 -15.50 -1.25 9.74
CA CYS A 63 -15.08 -2.64 9.64
C CYS A 63 -15.81 -3.48 10.70
N LYS A 64 -16.59 -4.49 10.26
CA LYS A 64 -17.46 -5.29 11.14
C LYS A 64 -17.08 -6.77 11.19
N GLY A 65 -16.26 -7.23 10.25
CA GLY A 65 -15.89 -8.63 10.08
C GLY A 65 -14.63 -9.01 10.85
N GLU A 66 -14.39 -10.32 10.91
CA GLU A 66 -13.12 -10.89 11.34
C GLU A 66 -12.13 -10.91 10.17
N GLY A 67 -10.85 -10.91 10.51
CA GLY A 67 -9.78 -10.76 9.54
C GLY A 67 -8.42 -10.74 10.22
N THR A 68 -7.38 -10.75 9.39
CA THR A 68 -6.00 -10.76 9.84
C THR A 68 -5.29 -9.52 9.36
N MET A 69 -4.53 -8.88 10.26
CA MET A 69 -3.65 -7.78 9.90
C MET A 69 -2.39 -8.31 9.20
N GLN A 70 -2.14 -7.80 8.01
CA GLN A 70 -1.01 -8.13 7.16
C GLN A 70 -0.22 -6.87 6.81
N ILE A 71 0.98 -7.05 6.28
CA ILE A 71 1.81 -5.96 5.77
C ILE A 71 1.93 -6.08 4.26
N MET A 72 1.59 -5.00 3.58
CA MET A 72 1.84 -4.80 2.15
C MET A 72 3.04 -3.87 2.00
N TRP A 73 4.07 -4.32 1.27
CA TRP A 73 5.16 -3.44 0.85
C TRP A 73 4.84 -2.83 -0.51
N LEU A 74 4.95 -1.52 -0.61
CA LEU A 74 4.80 -0.78 -1.86
C LEU A 74 6.18 -0.35 -2.35
N PRO A 75 6.57 -0.71 -3.59
CA PRO A 75 7.84 -0.31 -4.15
C PRO A 75 7.90 1.21 -4.40
N PRO A 76 9.12 1.79 -4.44
CA PRO A 76 9.31 3.25 -4.55
C PRO A 76 8.64 3.87 -5.77
N PHE A 77 8.60 3.15 -6.90
CA PHE A 77 8.04 3.66 -8.15
C PHE A 77 6.53 3.90 -8.09
N VAL A 78 5.85 3.39 -7.06
CA VAL A 78 4.44 3.72 -6.78
C VAL A 78 4.29 5.20 -6.45
N GLY A 79 5.33 5.83 -5.88
CA GLY A 79 5.26 7.21 -5.39
C GLY A 79 4.48 7.36 -4.08
N ALA A 80 4.32 6.26 -3.33
CA ALA A 80 3.82 6.29 -1.96
C ALA A 80 4.99 6.50 -0.98
N GLY A 81 4.77 7.27 0.09
CA GLY A 81 5.80 7.58 1.07
C GLY A 81 6.48 8.93 0.85
N ASP A 82 7.07 9.47 1.92
CA ASP A 82 7.57 10.84 1.93
C ASP A 82 8.93 10.97 1.22
N HIS A 83 9.76 9.92 1.25
CA HIS A 83 11.10 9.93 0.68
C HIS A 83 11.49 8.51 0.21
N ASN A 84 12.35 8.46 -0.82
CA ASN A 84 13.40 7.45 -1.10
C ASN A 84 13.09 6.11 -1.85
N ASN A 85 14.18 5.58 -2.44
CA ASN A 85 14.29 4.39 -3.30
C ASN A 85 14.06 3.04 -2.60
N TYR A 86 13.47 3.02 -1.38
CA TYR A 86 13.29 1.81 -0.59
C TYR A 86 11.82 1.37 -0.43
N GLY A 87 10.88 2.20 -0.87
CA GLY A 87 9.45 1.92 -0.81
C GLY A 87 8.87 2.23 0.56
N CYS A 88 7.62 1.83 0.77
CA CYS A 88 6.92 2.03 2.04
C CYS A 88 6.09 0.80 2.42
N TYR A 89 5.57 0.80 3.64
CA TYR A 89 4.73 -0.28 4.15
C TYR A 89 3.33 0.24 4.46
N VAL A 90 2.34 -0.59 4.18
CA VAL A 90 0.91 -0.36 4.43
C VAL A 90 0.39 -1.53 5.23
N LEU A 91 -0.41 -1.24 6.24
CA LEU A 91 -1.15 -2.29 6.96
C LEU A 91 -2.40 -2.61 6.18
N HIS A 92 -2.60 -3.90 5.91
CA HIS A 92 -3.75 -4.43 5.18
C HIS A 92 -4.55 -5.34 6.09
N TYR A 93 -5.85 -5.11 6.18
CA TYR A 93 -6.77 -5.96 6.92
C TYR A 93 -7.81 -6.53 5.96
N LYS A 94 -7.77 -7.84 5.72
CA LYS A 94 -8.75 -8.53 4.88
C LYS A 94 -9.90 -9.03 5.74
N GLN A 95 -11.11 -8.53 5.49
CA GLN A 95 -12.32 -9.13 6.05
C GLN A 95 -12.64 -10.44 5.35
N LEU A 96 -13.06 -11.45 6.11
CA LEU A 96 -13.40 -12.77 5.59
C LEU A 96 -14.79 -12.83 4.95
N GLU A 97 -15.71 -11.98 5.40
CA GLU A 97 -17.15 -12.14 5.17
C GLU A 97 -17.68 -11.41 3.93
N ASP A 98 -17.10 -10.27 3.58
CA ASP A 98 -17.64 -9.33 2.58
C ASP A 98 -16.67 -8.99 1.46
N GLY A 99 -15.47 -9.58 1.46
CA GLY A 99 -14.44 -9.32 0.44
C GLY A 99 -13.81 -7.93 0.55
N ILE A 100 -14.17 -7.13 1.56
CA ILE A 100 -13.63 -5.79 1.77
C ILE A 100 -12.23 -5.90 2.38
N SER A 101 -11.31 -5.15 1.78
CA SER A 101 -9.97 -4.93 2.29
C SER A 101 -9.86 -3.52 2.84
N TRP A 102 -9.28 -3.41 4.03
CA TRP A 102 -8.96 -2.13 4.63
C TRP A 102 -7.47 -1.88 4.59
N LEU A 103 -7.09 -0.63 4.32
CA LEU A 103 -5.72 -0.19 4.28
C LEU A 103 -5.51 0.92 5.30
N ALA A 104 -4.43 0.83 6.08
CA ALA A 104 -3.98 1.88 6.97
C ALA A 104 -2.53 2.24 6.61
N SER A 105 -2.30 3.50 6.25
CA SER A 105 -0.98 3.98 5.84
C SER A 105 -0.58 5.26 6.59
N PRO A 106 0.67 5.36 7.05
CA PRO A 106 1.26 6.61 7.55
C PRO A 106 1.34 7.72 6.49
N PHE A 107 1.16 7.38 5.21
CA PHE A 107 1.28 8.29 4.07
C PHE A 107 0.01 8.28 3.23
N VAL A 108 -0.21 9.35 2.46
CA VAL A 108 -1.27 9.36 1.43
C VAL A 108 -0.87 8.39 0.32
N LEU A 109 -1.78 7.50 -0.06
CA LEU A 109 -1.55 6.57 -1.16
C LEU A 109 -1.91 7.24 -2.50
N PRO A 110 -1.03 7.20 -3.52
CA PRO A 110 -1.22 7.95 -4.78
C PRO A 110 -2.17 7.24 -5.77
N PHE A 111 -3.07 6.39 -5.27
CA PHE A 111 -3.97 5.60 -6.11
C PHE A 111 -5.33 6.27 -6.19
N HIS A 112 -5.61 6.91 -7.33
CA HIS A 112 -6.89 7.59 -7.57
C HIS A 112 -8.12 6.69 -7.35
N ARG A 113 -8.00 5.37 -7.62
CA ARG A 113 -9.04 4.36 -7.39
C ARG A 113 -9.54 4.29 -5.96
N LEU A 114 -8.70 4.59 -4.97
CA LEU A 114 -9.08 4.57 -3.55
C LEU A 114 -10.05 5.70 -3.18
N PHE A 115 -10.28 6.66 -4.07
CA PHE A 115 -11.17 7.80 -3.87
C PHE A 115 -12.38 7.77 -4.80
N GLN A 116 -12.57 6.66 -5.54
CA GLN A 116 -13.66 6.49 -6.50
C GLN A 116 -14.70 5.51 -5.96
N PRO A 117 -15.96 5.61 -6.41
CA PRO A 117 -16.97 4.60 -6.13
C PRO A 117 -16.62 3.24 -6.75
N ASP A 118 -17.12 2.16 -6.17
CA ASP A 118 -16.81 0.78 -6.58
C ASP A 118 -17.28 0.47 -8.02
N ASP A 119 -18.36 1.11 -8.47
CA ASP A 119 -18.91 0.98 -9.83
C ASP A 119 -18.11 1.73 -10.91
N PHE A 120 -17.06 2.47 -10.54
CA PHE A 120 -16.21 3.14 -11.50
C PHE A 120 -15.40 2.10 -12.28
N GLU A 121 -15.63 2.00 -13.58
CA GLU A 121 -14.77 1.23 -14.47
C GLU A 121 -13.55 2.06 -14.89
N SER A 122 -12.34 1.59 -14.59
CA SER A 122 -11.14 2.17 -15.17
C SER A 122 -11.23 2.07 -16.68
N PRO A 123 -11.06 3.17 -17.44
CA PRO A 123 -10.99 3.07 -18.88
C PRO A 123 -9.85 2.10 -19.22
N ARG A 124 -10.14 1.08 -20.03
CA ARG A 124 -9.09 0.18 -20.52
C ARG A 124 -7.98 1.06 -21.07
N PRO A 125 -6.72 0.85 -20.66
CA PRO A 125 -5.59 1.50 -21.32
C PRO A 125 -5.78 1.31 -22.82
N SER A 126 -5.72 2.40 -23.60
CA SER A 126 -5.73 2.28 -25.04
C SER A 126 -4.65 1.27 -25.43
N GLY A 127 -4.96 0.30 -26.29
CA GLY A 127 -3.95 -0.64 -26.79
C GLY A 127 -2.79 0.04 -27.55
N ARG A 128 -2.91 1.36 -27.77
CA ARG A 128 -1.80 2.27 -28.07
C ARG A 128 -1.31 2.87 -26.76
N ASP A 129 -0.12 2.49 -26.34
CA ASP A 129 0.47 2.98 -25.11
C ASP A 129 0.56 4.51 -25.19
N ARG A 130 0.01 5.24 -24.20
CA ARG A 130 0.10 6.71 -24.17
C ARG A 130 1.55 7.18 -24.15
N LEU A 131 2.45 6.31 -23.69
CA LEU A 131 3.89 6.51 -23.75
C LEU A 131 4.40 6.46 -25.20
N ASP A 132 3.96 5.50 -26.01
CA ASP A 132 4.31 5.37 -27.43
C ASP A 132 3.84 6.59 -28.23
N GLU A 133 2.60 7.04 -28.02
CA GLU A 133 2.09 8.24 -28.69
C GLU A 133 2.88 9.49 -28.29
N ARG A 134 3.32 9.59 -27.03
CA ARG A 134 4.15 10.70 -26.56
C ARG A 134 5.57 10.62 -27.10
N ILE A 135 6.12 9.42 -27.24
CA ILE A 135 7.42 9.12 -27.85
C ILE A 135 7.41 9.55 -29.31
N GLU A 136 6.40 9.11 -30.08
CA GLU A 136 6.23 9.46 -31.49
C GLU A 136 6.02 10.96 -31.68
N ARG A 137 5.10 11.57 -30.92
CA ARG A 137 4.78 13.00 -31.04
C ARG A 137 5.98 13.89 -30.72
N ASN A 138 6.78 13.51 -29.73
CA ASN A 138 7.87 14.35 -29.24
C ASN A 138 9.26 13.92 -29.78
N GLY A 139 9.32 12.90 -30.66
CA GLY A 139 10.57 12.36 -31.18
C GLY A 139 11.51 11.83 -30.09
N LEU A 140 10.96 11.35 -28.97
CA LEU A 140 11.78 10.81 -27.88
C LEU A 140 12.31 9.42 -28.29
N PRO A 141 13.50 9.00 -27.84
CA PRO A 141 13.92 7.62 -28.07
C PRO A 141 12.97 6.66 -27.34
N PRO A 142 12.64 5.48 -27.92
CA PRO A 142 11.80 4.50 -27.26
C PRO A 142 12.46 4.06 -25.95
N TYR A 143 11.80 4.31 -24.82
CA TYR A 143 12.33 3.96 -23.51
C TYR A 143 12.07 2.47 -23.26
N TRP A 144 13.04 1.64 -23.63
CA TRP A 144 13.14 0.26 -23.16
C TRP A 144 14.21 0.18 -22.06
N PRO A 145 13.93 -0.42 -20.88
CA PRO A 145 14.95 -0.64 -19.84
C PRO A 145 16.03 -1.67 -20.21
N GLY A 146 16.15 -2.05 -21.50
CA GLY A 146 17.08 -3.07 -21.99
C GLY A 146 18.30 -2.54 -22.77
N ASN A 147 18.46 -1.22 -22.91
CA ASN A 147 19.64 -0.61 -23.57
C ASN A 147 20.63 0.03 -22.58
N LEU A 148 20.61 -0.38 -21.31
CA LEU A 148 21.79 -0.27 -20.48
C LEU A 148 22.66 -1.48 -20.83
N GLY A 149 23.85 -1.21 -21.37
CA GLY A 149 24.79 -2.24 -21.81
C GLY A 149 25.02 -3.32 -20.76
N ASN A 150 25.41 -4.51 -21.23
CA ASN A 150 25.75 -5.69 -20.44
C ASN A 150 26.20 -5.35 -19.01
N PHE A 151 25.38 -5.72 -18.02
CA PHE A 151 25.84 -5.88 -16.65
C PHE A 151 26.83 -7.05 -16.55
#